data_AF-A0A8S2R8B9-F1
#
_entry.id   AF-A0A8S2R8B9-F1
#
_cell.length_a   1.000
_cell.length_b   1.000
_cell.length_c   1.000
_cell.angle_alpha   90.00
_cell.angle_beta   90.00
_cell.angle_gamma   90.00
#
_symmetry.space_group_name_H-M   'P 1'
#
loop_
_entity.id
_entity.type
_entity.pdbx_description
1 polymer ?
#
loop_
_entity_poly.entity_id
_entity_poly.type
_entity_poly.pdbx_seq_one_letter_code
_entity_poly.pdbx_strand_id
1 'polypeptide(L)'
;MFARGRVDEESANVDIPEQISVADYFEQQYKRKLAYPHLPCIDATNGVSKRANWLPMELVKLVEWQRSLKPLDATQRARVSSKSI
;
A
#
# COMPACT_ATOMS: atom_id res chain seq x y z
N MET A 1 -0.41 1.32 12.91
CA MET A 1 -0.15 0.26 13.90
C MET A 1 -0.34 -1.09 13.20
N PHE A 2 0.66 -1.97 13.24
CA PHE A 2 0.75 -3.16 12.37
C PHE A 2 1.24 -4.34 13.19
N ALA A 3 0.63 -5.51 13.00
CA ALA A 3 1.03 -6.74 13.66
C ALA A 3 1.85 -7.59 12.69
N ARG A 4 3.08 -7.91 13.06
CA ARG A 4 3.98 -8.79 12.31
C ARG A 4 3.50 -10.24 12.43
N GLY A 5 2.94 -10.80 11.36
CA GLY A 5 2.66 -12.23 11.25
C GLY A 5 3.63 -12.88 10.27
N ARG A 6 4.53 -13.73 10.76
CA ARG A 6 5.36 -14.62 9.91
C ARG A 6 4.47 -15.63 9.20
N VAL A 7 4.86 -16.00 7.98
CA VAL A 7 4.41 -17.24 7.32
C VAL A 7 5.66 -18.07 7.16
N ASP A 8 6.09 -18.67 8.28
CA ASP A 8 7.22 -19.57 8.33
C ASP A 8 6.67 -20.83 9.02
N GLU A 9 6.56 -21.94 8.27
CA GLU A 9 6.21 -23.26 8.81
C GLU A 9 7.19 -23.68 9.92
N GLU A 10 6.65 -24.30 10.96
CA GLU A 10 7.35 -25.01 12.04
C GLU A 10 8.35 -24.21 12.89
N SER A 11 7.85 -23.60 13.97
CA SER A 11 8.46 -23.65 15.31
C SER A 11 7.48 -23.10 16.34
N ALA A 12 7.20 -23.89 17.39
CA ALA A 12 6.29 -23.56 18.47
C ALA A 12 6.83 -22.45 19.39
N ASN A 13 6.85 -21.21 18.90
CA ASN A 13 6.95 -20.03 19.75
C ASN A 13 5.62 -19.30 19.67
N VAL A 14 5.01 -19.02 20.82
CA VAL A 14 3.74 -18.28 20.88
C VAL A 14 4.05 -16.85 20.44
N ASP A 15 3.86 -16.56 19.15
CA ASP A 15 4.08 -15.24 18.56
C ASP A 15 3.15 -14.23 19.23
N ILE A 16 3.67 -13.52 20.24
CA ILE A 16 3.02 -12.31 20.75
C ILE A 16 3.01 -11.33 19.57
N PRO A 17 1.85 -10.82 19.13
CA PRO A 17 1.80 -9.90 18.01
C PRO A 17 2.54 -8.62 18.39
N GLU A 18 3.79 -8.51 17.92
CA GLU A 18 4.60 -7.33 18.12
C GLU A 18 4.01 -6.20 17.28
N GLN A 19 3.61 -5.12 17.97
CA GLN A 19 3.15 -3.90 17.32
C GLN A 19 4.37 -3.14 16.82
N ILE A 20 4.51 -3.07 15.50
CA ILE A 20 5.60 -2.34 14.84
C ILE A 20 5.04 -1.24 13.94
N SER A 21 5.79 -0.15 13.78
CA SER A 21 5.45 0.86 12.78
C SER A 21 5.85 0.38 11.37
N VAL A 22 5.22 0.93 10.33
CA VAL A 22 5.58 0.57 8.95
C VAL A 22 6.99 0.99 8.62
N ALA A 23 7.39 2.18 9.09
CA ALA A 23 8.72 2.70 8.86
C ALA A 23 9.77 1.77 9.45
N ASP A 24 9.61 1.37 10.72
CA ASP A 24 10.54 0.48 11.40
C ASP A 24 10.55 -0.91 10.75
N TYR A 25 9.38 -1.42 10.34
CA TYR A 25 9.29 -2.70 9.65
C TYR A 25 10.06 -2.69 8.32
N PHE A 26 9.91 -1.64 7.51
CA PHE A 26 10.62 -1.53 6.24
C PHE A 26 12.12 -1.28 6.41
N GLU A 27 12.52 -0.56 7.45
CA GLU A 27 13.92 -0.35 7.79
C GLU A 27 14.59 -1.65 8.28
N GLN A 28 13.93 -2.42 9.15
CA GLN A 28 14.49 -3.66 9.68
C GLN A 28 14.45 -4.81 8.66
N GLN A 29 13.31 -5.02 8.00
CA GLN A 29 13.08 -6.18 7.14
C GLN A 29 13.70 -6.00 5.75
N TYR A 30 13.57 -4.80 5.16
CA TYR A 30 14.00 -4.52 3.80
C TYR A 30 15.22 -3.61 3.72
N LYS A 31 15.79 -3.19 4.87
CA LYS A 31 16.91 -2.24 4.96
C LYS A 31 16.62 -0.95 4.19
N ARG A 32 15.33 -0.56 4.15
CA ARG A 32 14.85 0.55 3.34
C ARG A 32 14.26 1.62 4.24
N LYS A 33 14.99 2.73 4.38
CA LYS A 33 14.52 3.91 5.08
C LYS A 33 13.52 4.67 4.21
N LEU A 34 12.33 4.92 4.73
CA LEU A 34 11.31 5.72 4.04
C LEU A 34 11.73 7.19 4.05
N ALA A 35 11.65 7.86 2.90
CA ALA A 35 11.94 9.29 2.80
C ALA A 35 10.77 10.13 3.33
N TYR A 36 9.54 9.62 3.19
CA TYR A 36 8.32 10.35 3.54
C TYR A 36 7.43 9.56 4.53
N PRO A 37 7.86 9.35 5.79
CA PRO A 37 7.11 8.56 6.77
C PRO A 37 5.81 9.23 7.26
N HIS A 38 5.65 10.54 7.03
CA HIS A 38 4.45 11.30 7.39
C HIS A 38 3.30 11.10 6.40
N LEU A 39 3.57 10.53 5.21
CA LEU A 39 2.55 10.23 4.23
C LEU A 39 1.71 9.03 4.68
N PRO A 40 0.40 9.00 4.35
CA PRO A 40 -0.46 7.88 4.69
C PRO A 40 0.02 6.56 4.07
N CYS A 41 -0.40 5.47 4.70
CA CYS A 41 -0.24 4.11 4.16
C CYS A 41 -1.49 3.71 3.37
N ILE A 42 -1.32 2.89 2.34
CA ILE A 42 -2.39 2.32 1.54
C ILE A 42 -2.68 0.92 2.07
N ASP A 43 -3.93 0.62 2.40
CA ASP A 43 -4.38 -0.74 2.63
C ASP A 43 -4.57 -1.44 1.27
N ALA A 44 -3.72 -2.42 1.00
CA ALA A 44 -3.73 -3.24 -0.19
C ALA A 44 -4.71 -4.42 -0.09
N THR A 45 -5.42 -4.59 1.03
CA THR A 45 -6.43 -5.63 1.14
C THR A 45 -7.67 -5.24 0.34
N ASN A 46 -8.03 -6.09 -0.62
CA ASN A 46 -9.26 -5.90 -1.39
C ASN A 46 -10.50 -6.40 -0.62
N GLY A 47 -10.59 -6.11 0.68
CA GLY A 47 -11.69 -6.50 1.58
C GLY A 47 -11.84 -8.01 1.86
N VAL A 48 -11.12 -8.89 1.16
CA VAL A 48 -11.22 -10.36 1.29
C VAL A 48 -10.41 -10.89 2.47
N SER A 49 -9.34 -10.19 2.87
CA SER A 49 -8.45 -10.62 3.95
C SER A 49 -8.79 -9.93 5.27
N LYS A 50 -8.88 -10.71 6.36
CA LYS A 50 -8.97 -10.17 7.73
C LYS A 50 -7.64 -9.51 8.20
N ARG A 51 -6.54 -9.78 7.50
CA ARG A 51 -5.21 -9.21 7.81
C ARG A 51 -4.98 -8.02 6.90
N ALA A 52 -4.93 -6.82 7.50
CA ALA A 52 -4.54 -5.59 6.81
C ALA A 52 -3.10 -5.69 6.29
N ASN A 53 -2.91 -5.39 5.01
CA ASN A 53 -1.60 -5.34 4.37
C ASN A 53 -1.40 -3.92 3.89
N TRP A 54 -0.46 -3.24 4.49
CA TRP A 54 -0.38 -1.81 4.42
C TRP A 54 0.96 -1.40 3.82
N LEU A 55 0.90 -0.54 2.82
CA LEU A 55 2.04 -0.15 2.01
C LEU A 55 2.28 1.35 2.15
N PRO A 56 3.53 1.79 2.42
CA PRO A 56 3.88 3.21 2.33
C PRO A 56 3.57 3.75 0.93
N MET A 57 2.94 4.92 0.82
CA MET A 57 2.62 5.53 -0.48
C MET A 57 3.84 5.69 -1.40
N GLU A 58 5.02 5.93 -0.84
CA GLU A 58 6.28 6.06 -1.58
C GLU A 58 6.61 4.80 -2.41
N LEU A 59 6.21 3.63 -1.94
CA LEU A 59 6.57 2.35 -2.56
C LEU A 59 5.52 1.88 -3.57
N VAL A 60 4.34 2.50 -3.58
CA VAL A 60 3.24 2.11 -4.46
C VAL A 60 3.38 2.81 -5.80
N LYS A 61 3.26 2.04 -6.87
CA LYS A 61 3.19 2.54 -8.25
C LYS A 61 1.83 2.21 -8.84
N LEU A 62 1.31 3.13 -9.65
CA LEU A 62 0.13 2.87 -10.44
C LEU A 62 0.49 1.88 -11.55
N VAL A 63 -0.34 0.85 -11.71
CA VAL A 63 -0.21 -0.09 -12.81
C VAL A 63 -0.67 0.59 -14.09
N GLU A 64 0.13 0.50 -15.15
CA GLU A 64 -0.22 1.06 -16.44
C GLU A 64 -1.46 0.36 -17.03
N TRP A 65 -2.13 1.01 -17.98
CA TRP A 65 -3.27 0.45 -18.72
C TRP A 65 -4.53 0.16 -17.89
N GLN A 66 -4.60 0.60 -16.64
CA GLN A 66 -5.83 0.53 -15.87
C GLN A 66 -6.83 1.60 -16.34
N ARG A 67 -8.01 1.16 -16.78
CA ARG A 67 -9.10 2.07 -17.17
C ARG A 67 -9.67 2.81 -15.95
N SER A 68 -9.88 4.12 -16.06
CA SER A 68 -10.67 4.86 -15.08
C SER A 68 -12.15 4.51 -15.23
N LEU A 69 -12.74 3.95 -14.17
CA LEU A 69 -14.19 3.69 -14.10
C LEU A 69 -14.97 4.86 -13.49
N LYS A 70 -14.28 5.79 -12.81
CA LYS A 70 -14.91 6.96 -12.20
C LYS A 70 -15.24 8.00 -13.29
N PRO A 71 -16.38 8.69 -13.18
CA PRO A 71 -16.73 9.74 -14.13
C PRO A 71 -15.67 10.84 -14.08
N LEU A 72 -15.28 11.31 -15.26
CA LEU A 72 -14.36 12.43 -15.40
C LEU A 72 -15.04 13.72 -14.94
N ASP A 73 -14.29 14.66 -14.40
CA ASP A 73 -14.78 16.01 -14.13
C ASP A 73 -14.87 16.85 -15.43
N ALA A 74 -15.59 17.98 -15.42
CA ALA A 74 -15.72 18.88 -16.57
C ALA A 74 -14.36 19.31 -17.13
N THR A 75 -13.41 19.65 -16.25
CA THR A 75 -12.05 20.03 -16.64
C THR A 75 -11.30 18.87 -17.31
N GLN A 76 -11.48 17.65 -16.80
CA GLN A 76 -10.83 16.46 -17.37
C GLN A 76 -11.45 16.09 -18.72
N ARG A 77 -12.78 16.19 -18.87
CA ARG A 77 -13.47 15.95 -20.14
C ARG A 77 -12.99 16.90 -21.24
N ALA A 78 -12.87 18.19 -20.96
CA ALA A 78 -12.38 19.18 -21.92
C ALA A 78 -10.94 18.88 -22.41
N ARG A 79 -10.08 18.38 -21.51
CA ARG A 79 -8.71 17.96 -21.85
C ARG A 79 -8.65 16.70 -22.70
N VAL A 80 -9.60 15.79 -22.54
CA VAL A 80 -9.65 14.55 -23.34
C VAL A 80 -10.17 14.87 -24.73
N SER A 81 -11.29 15.61 -24.85
CA SER A 81 -11.90 15.92 -26.15
C SER A 81 -10.99 16.74 -27.06
N SER A 82 -10.22 17.68 -26.51
CA SER A 82 -9.26 18.48 -27.29
C SER A 82 -8.09 17.68 -27.85
N LYS A 83 -7.74 16.54 -27.22
CA LYS A 83 -6.65 15.66 -27.68
C LYS A 83 -7.12 14.58 -28.66
N SER A 84 -8.43 14.42 -28.83
CA SER A 84 -9.04 13.37 -29.65
C SER A 84 -9.43 13.84 -31.06
N ILE A 85 -9.10 15.08 -31.43
CA ILE A 85 -9.22 15.66 -32.78
C ILE A 85 -7.81 15.74 -33.37
#